data_AF-A0A9N7LU12-F1
#
_entry.id   AF-A0A9N7LU12-F1
#
_cell.length_a   1.000
_cell.length_b   1.000
_cell.length_c   1.000
_cell.angle_alpha   90.00
_cell.angle_beta   90.00
_cell.angle_gamma   90.00
#
_symmetry.space_group_name_H-M   'P 1'
#
loop_
_entity.id
_entity.type
_entity.pdbx_description
1 polymer ?
#
loop_
_entity_poly.entity_id
_entity_poly.type
_entity_poly.pdbx_seq_one_letter_code
_entity_poly.pdbx_strand_id
1 'polypeptide(L)'
;MEAWRAEHPEIGFTCVIVGECAGGEGDAQTGMNIGWDRELAMKAYPLWLARGCMPGKLMPVEDLVNIVHTILRTDAATSIPVVIARGASAPAGVLDAGQS
;
A
#
# COMPACT_ATOMS: atom_id res chain seq x y z
N MET A 1 13.67 9.57 0.77
CA MET A 1 14.89 9.81 -0.03
C MET A 1 14.49 9.73 -1.49
N GLU A 2 14.19 10.86 -2.13
CA GLU A 2 13.82 10.95 -3.56
C GLU A 2 15.07 11.02 -4.46
N ALA A 3 16.06 10.19 -4.18
CA ALA A 3 17.29 10.16 -4.96
C ALA A 3 17.09 9.20 -6.13
N TRP A 4 16.47 9.69 -7.21
CA TRP A 4 16.53 9.26 -8.62
C TRP A 4 15.25 9.67 -9.35
N ARG A 5 15.07 10.99 -9.54
CA ARG A 5 14.13 11.51 -10.54
C ARG A 5 14.87 12.47 -11.45
N ALA A 6 15.71 11.90 -12.32
CA ALA A 6 16.06 12.59 -13.56
C ALA A 6 14.85 12.41 -14.49
N GLU A 7 13.87 13.31 -14.40
CA GLU A 7 12.75 13.33 -15.34
C GLU A 7 13.28 13.75 -16.71
N HIS A 8 13.07 12.91 -17.72
CA HIS A 8 13.37 13.24 -19.11
C HIS A 8 12.35 14.28 -19.59
N PRO A 9 12.77 15.40 -20.21
CA PRO A 9 11.87 16.50 -20.57
C PRO A 9 10.72 16.11 -21.52
N GLU A 10 10.84 14.97 -22.20
CA GLU A 10 9.80 14.42 -23.10
C GLU A 10 9.04 13.22 -22.53
N ILE A 11 9.33 12.78 -21.31
CA ILE A 11 8.62 11.65 -20.69
C ILE A 11 7.91 12.17 -19.44
N GLY A 12 6.59 12.38 -19.58
CA GLY A 12 5.71 12.61 -18.45
C GLY A 12 5.62 11.33 -17.61
N PHE A 13 6.46 11.20 -16.60
CA PHE A 13 6.42 10.07 -15.69
C PHE A 13 5.39 10.32 -14.59
N THR A 14 4.30 9.55 -14.61
CA THR A 14 3.42 9.45 -13.45
C THR A 14 4.18 8.80 -12.29
N CYS A 15 4.34 9.52 -11.19
CA CYS A 15 4.78 8.90 -9.93
C CYS A 15 3.60 8.08 -9.38
N VAL A 16 3.78 6.78 -9.16
CA VAL A 16 2.78 5.97 -8.45
C VAL A 16 3.32 5.61 -7.08
N ILE A 17 2.70 6.16 -6.04
CA ILE A 17 3.00 5.85 -4.64
C ILE A 17 2.01 4.78 -4.19
N VAL A 18 2.53 3.58 -3.94
CA VAL A 18 1.75 2.41 -3.57
C VAL A 18 1.79 2.22 -2.04
N GLY A 19 0.62 2.17 -1.42
CA GLY A 19 0.45 1.81 -0.02
C GLY A 19 0.50 0.30 0.22
N GLU A 20 0.20 -0.12 1.44
CA GLU A 20 0.26 -1.53 1.83
C GLU A 20 -0.67 -2.41 0.98
N CYS A 21 -0.13 -3.48 0.41
CA CYS A 21 -0.85 -4.45 -0.41
C CYS A 21 -0.31 -5.86 -0.10
N ALA A 22 -1.21 -6.85 -0.02
CA ALA A 22 -0.85 -8.25 0.20
C ALA A 22 -0.16 -8.90 -1.02
N GLY A 23 -0.23 -8.25 -2.18
CA GLY A 23 0.18 -8.83 -3.45
C GLY A 23 -0.89 -9.72 -4.08
N GLY A 24 -0.54 -10.33 -5.22
CA GLY A 24 -1.40 -11.24 -5.98
C GLY A 24 -1.36 -12.66 -5.46
N GLU A 25 -1.69 -13.65 -6.29
CA GLU A 25 -1.58 -15.06 -5.92
C GLU A 25 -0.18 -15.63 -6.20
N GLY A 26 0.17 -16.73 -5.53
CA GLY A 26 1.44 -17.44 -5.74
C GLY A 26 2.66 -16.56 -5.46
N ASP A 27 3.59 -16.51 -6.42
CA ASP A 27 4.84 -15.76 -6.31
C ASP A 27 4.65 -14.24 -6.24
N ALA A 28 3.45 -13.74 -6.53
CA ALA A 28 3.10 -12.33 -6.41
C ALA A 28 2.66 -11.91 -5.00
N GLN A 29 2.55 -12.85 -4.04
CA GLN A 29 2.25 -12.53 -2.64
C GLN A 29 3.43 -11.87 -1.94
N THR A 30 3.12 -10.89 -1.11
CA THR A 30 4.10 -10.30 -0.20
C THR A 30 4.52 -11.34 0.83
N GLY A 31 5.79 -11.75 0.80
CA GLY A 31 6.35 -12.78 1.70
C GLY A 31 6.63 -12.32 3.14
N MET A 32 6.01 -11.24 3.62
CA MET A 32 6.37 -10.57 4.89
C MET A 32 6.35 -11.51 6.11
N ASN A 33 5.36 -12.41 6.18
CA ASN A 33 5.12 -13.29 7.32
C ASN A 33 5.57 -14.74 7.09
N ILE A 34 6.26 -15.02 5.98
CA ILE A 34 6.76 -16.36 5.69
C ILE A 34 7.77 -16.76 6.77
N GLY A 35 7.58 -17.96 7.35
CA GLY A 35 8.45 -18.51 8.38
C GLY A 35 8.23 -17.95 9.79
N TRP A 36 7.23 -17.10 10.00
CA TRP A 36 6.89 -16.62 11.35
C TRP A 36 6.27 -17.72 12.20
N ASP A 37 6.59 -17.72 13.50
CA ASP A 37 5.83 -18.47 14.49
C ASP A 37 4.45 -17.82 14.65
N ARG A 38 3.41 -18.56 14.29
CA ARG A 38 2.03 -18.05 14.29
C ARG A 38 1.53 -17.72 15.70
N GLU A 39 1.88 -18.50 16.72
CA GLU A 39 1.42 -18.23 18.08
C GLU A 39 2.07 -16.96 18.63
N LEU A 40 3.35 -16.76 18.37
CA LEU A 40 4.05 -15.56 18.80
C LEU A 40 3.56 -14.33 18.02
N ALA A 41 3.33 -14.46 16.72
CA ALA A 41 2.79 -13.38 15.89
C ALA A 41 1.40 -12.94 16.39
N MET A 42 0.54 -13.88 16.77
CA MET A 42 -0.78 -13.56 17.31
C MET A 42 -0.72 -12.88 18.69
N LYS A 43 0.31 -13.15 19.50
CA LYS A 43 0.56 -12.43 20.76
C LYS A 43 1.04 -11.00 20.52
N ALA A 44 1.79 -10.75 19.44
CA ALA A 44 2.32 -9.44 19.08
C ALA A 44 1.30 -8.56 18.33
N TYR A 45 0.37 -9.16 17.60
CA TYR A 45 -0.61 -8.47 16.75
C TYR A 45 -1.37 -7.33 17.46
N PRO A 46 -1.90 -7.50 18.71
CA PRO A 46 -2.56 -6.41 19.43
C PRO A 46 -1.62 -5.23 19.74
N LEU A 47 -0.33 -5.50 20.00
CA LEU A 47 0.66 -4.46 20.27
C LEU A 47 0.96 -3.64 19.02
N TRP A 48 1.00 -4.28 17.85
CA TRP A 48 1.17 -3.60 16.56
C TRP A 48 -0.04 -2.71 16.23
N LEU A 49 -1.26 -3.19 16.50
CA LEU A 49 -2.47 -2.37 16.36
C LEU A 49 -2.44 -1.14 17.28
N ALA A 50 -2.16 -1.35 18.57
CA ALA A 50 -2.13 -0.28 19.57
C ALA A 50 -1.07 0.80 19.27
N ARG A 51 0.04 0.41 18.61
CA ARG A 51 1.12 1.32 18.21
C ARG A 51 0.92 1.93 16.82
N GLY A 52 -0.18 1.62 16.14
CA GLY A 52 -0.44 2.10 14.78
C GLY A 52 0.53 1.53 13.73
N CYS A 53 1.16 0.39 14.01
CA CYS A 53 2.03 -0.30 13.06
C CYS A 53 1.26 -0.99 11.92
N MET A 54 -0.09 -0.99 11.99
CA MET A 54 -1.00 -1.47 10.94
C MET A 54 -2.10 -0.42 10.74
N PRO A 55 -1.78 0.74 10.14
CA PRO A 55 -2.64 1.94 10.17
C PRO A 55 -3.81 1.92 9.17
N GLY A 56 -3.93 0.90 8.32
CA GLY A 56 -4.95 0.85 7.28
C GLY A 56 -5.33 -0.56 6.85
N LYS A 57 -6.31 -0.65 5.96
CA LYS A 57 -6.58 -1.89 5.23
C LYS A 57 -5.51 -2.09 4.16
N LEU A 58 -5.18 -3.33 3.87
CA LEU A 58 -4.41 -3.66 2.68
C LEU A 58 -5.23 -3.30 1.44
N MET A 59 -4.61 -2.63 0.48
CA MET A 59 -5.20 -2.37 -0.82
C MET A 59 -5.36 -3.69 -1.59
N PRO A 60 -6.52 -3.96 -2.21
CA PRO A 60 -6.66 -5.06 -3.16
C PRO A 60 -5.66 -4.91 -4.32
N VAL A 61 -5.03 -6.01 -4.73
CA VAL A 61 -4.04 -5.97 -5.82
C VAL A 61 -4.69 -5.60 -7.16
N GLU A 62 -5.96 -5.95 -7.35
CA GLU A 62 -6.76 -5.66 -8.53
C GLU A 62 -6.94 -4.15 -8.72
N ASP A 63 -7.14 -3.42 -7.63
CA ASP A 63 -7.24 -1.95 -7.66
C ASP A 63 -5.92 -1.33 -8.09
N LEU A 64 -4.79 -1.83 -7.59
CA LEU A 64 -3.46 -1.38 -8.03
C LEU A 64 -3.25 -1.64 -9.53
N VAL A 65 -3.59 -2.84 -10.00
CA VAL A 65 -3.49 -3.20 -11.43
C VAL A 65 -4.37 -2.27 -12.27
N ASN A 66 -5.60 -2.00 -11.84
CA ASN A 66 -6.52 -1.11 -12.54
C ASN A 66 -5.99 0.32 -12.61
N ILE A 67 -5.37 0.82 -11.54
CA ILE A 67 -4.75 2.15 -11.51
C ILE A 67 -3.58 2.22 -12.50
N VAL A 68 -2.66 1.27 -12.46
CA VAL A 68 -1.53 1.21 -13.39
C VAL A 68 -2.01 1.09 -14.83
N HIS A 69 -2.99 0.22 -15.09
CA HIS A 69 -3.60 0.07 -16.41
C HIS A 69 -4.24 1.37 -16.91
N THR A 70 -4.91 2.11 -16.04
CA THR A 70 -5.53 3.40 -16.37
C THR A 70 -4.46 4.43 -16.75
N ILE A 71 -3.38 4.52 -15.98
CA ILE A 71 -2.26 5.42 -16.27
C ILE A 71 -1.65 5.07 -17.63
N LEU A 72 -1.39 3.79 -17.90
CA LEU A 72 -0.79 3.35 -19.17
C LEU A 72 -1.70 3.57 -20.39
N ARG A 73 -3.01 3.62 -20.19
CA ARG A 73 -4.00 3.87 -21.27
C ARG A 73 -4.39 5.33 -21.42
N THR A 74 -3.92 6.20 -20.53
CA THR A 74 -4.21 7.62 -20.59
C THR A 74 -3.57 8.22 -21.83
N ASP A 75 -4.31 9.09 -22.52
CA ASP A 75 -3.83 9.76 -23.73
C ASP A 75 -2.56 10.57 -23.44
N ALA A 76 -1.62 10.59 -24.37
CA ALA A 76 -0.33 11.27 -24.21
C ALA A 76 -0.45 12.80 -24.02
N ALA A 77 -1.57 13.40 -24.42
CA ALA A 77 -1.87 14.81 -24.14
C ALA A 77 -2.28 15.06 -22.68
N THR A 78 -2.55 14.02 -21.90
CA THR A 78 -2.97 14.12 -20.50
C THR A 78 -1.79 13.88 -19.57
N SER A 79 -1.48 14.85 -18.73
CA SER A 79 -0.43 14.74 -17.71
C SER A 79 -1.01 14.32 -16.37
N ILE A 80 -0.49 13.23 -15.79
CA ILE A 80 -0.80 12.75 -14.44
C ILE A 80 0.49 12.76 -13.62
N PRO A 81 0.79 13.81 -12.85
CA PRO A 81 2.11 13.94 -12.22
C PRO A 81 2.33 12.93 -11.07
N VAL A 82 1.29 12.70 -10.25
CA VAL A 82 1.36 11.81 -9.08
C VAL A 82 0.02 11.11 -8.86
N VAL A 83 0.08 9.82 -8.56
CA VAL A 83 -1.04 8.99 -8.10
C VAL A 83 -0.65 8.33 -6.78
N ILE A 84 -1.53 8.43 -5.78
CA ILE A 84 -1.36 7.73 -4.51
C ILE A 84 -2.43 6.64 -4.41
N ALA A 85 -2.01 5.39 -4.54
CA ALA A 85 -2.86 4.21 -4.48
C ALA A 85 -2.60 3.50 -3.14
N ARG A 86 -3.53 3.61 -2.19
CA ARG A 86 -3.38 3.01 -0.86
C ARG A 86 -4.72 2.50 -0.35
N GLY A 87 -4.67 1.49 0.52
CA GLY A 87 -5.87 0.98 1.15
C GLY A 87 -6.51 2.02 2.07
N ALA A 88 -7.82 1.86 2.27
CA ALA A 88 -8.61 2.78 3.06
C ALA A 88 -8.09 2.85 4.51
N SER A 89 -8.15 4.05 5.09
CA SER A 89 -7.85 4.23 6.51
C SER A 89 -8.73 3.31 7.36
N ALA A 90 -8.15 2.75 8.42
CA ALA A 90 -8.96 2.08 9.43
C ALA A 90 -9.94 3.10 10.05
N PRO A 91 -11.19 2.72 10.36
CA PRO A 91 -12.12 3.62 11.03
C PRO A 91 -11.51 4.07 12.36
N ALA A 92 -11.57 5.37 12.63
CA ALA A 92 -11.20 5.94 13.92
C ALA A 92 -12.22 5.44 14.96
N GLY A 93 -11.85 4.41 15.74
CA GLY A 93 -12.78 3.87 16.75
C GLY A 93 -12.36 2.60 17.50
N VAL A 94 -11.31 1.89 17.10
CA VAL A 94 -10.85 0.68 17.84
C VAL A 94 -9.85 1.01 18.96
N LEU A 95 -9.50 2.29 19.17
CA LEU A 95 -8.57 2.71 20.22
C LEU A 95 -9.24 3.04 21.57
N ASP A 96 -10.57 2.93 21.70
CA ASP A 96 -11.30 3.29 22.94
C ASP A 96 -12.05 2.10 23.59
N ALA A 97 -11.40 0.94 23.66
CA ALA A 97 -11.88 -0.22 24.42
C ALA A 97 -10.83 -0.69 25.44
N GLY A 98 -10.13 0.25 26.07
CA GLY A 98 -9.00 -0.05 26.95
C GLY A 98 -8.70 0.98 28.03
N GLN A 99 -9.66 1.80 28.45
CA GLN A 99 -9.51 2.64 29.66
C GLN A 99 -10.52 2.21 30.72
N SER A 100 -9.99 1.36 31.63
CA SER A 100 -10.31 1.13 33.04
C SER A 100 -11.64 1.60 33.62
#